data_AF-A0A218XRH2-F1
#
_entry.id   AF-A0A218XRH2-F1
#
_cell.length_a   1.000
_cell.length_b   1.000
_cell.length_c   1.000
_cell.angle_alpha   90.00
_cell.angle_beta   90.00
_cell.angle_gamma   90.00
#
_symmetry.space_group_name_H-M   'P 1'
#
loop_
_entity.id
_entity.type
_entity.pdbx_description
1 polymer ?
#
loop_
_entity_poly.entity_id
_entity_poly.type
_entity_poly.pdbx_seq_one_letter_code
_entity_poly.pdbx_strand_id
1 'polypeptide(L)'
;MNCRNLARASLPPLDRNSFLRLLEGSAAVSQLAQTHAQIIVSGYKNDISPVTKLIHKLCDFKAVAYARALFLSVPKPDLFLFNVLIRGFSGCGSPASSVSLYTHLLGIGMYSTKQ
;
A
#
# COMPACT_ATOMS: atom_id res chain seq x y z
N MET A 1 -29.22 -24.96 -14.78
CA MET A 1 -27.80 -24.84 -14.38
C MET A 1 -27.26 -23.57 -14.99
N ASN A 2 -27.30 -22.44 -14.26
CA ASN A 2 -26.99 -21.13 -14.81
C ASN A 2 -25.53 -20.79 -14.48
N CYS A 3 -24.65 -20.94 -15.47
CA CYS A 3 -23.26 -20.54 -15.38
C CYS A 3 -23.22 -19.02 -15.18
N ARG A 4 -22.99 -18.59 -13.93
CA ARG A 4 -22.65 -17.21 -13.62
C ARG A 4 -21.36 -16.87 -14.35
N ASN A 5 -21.51 -16.18 -15.48
CA ASN A 5 -20.46 -15.42 -16.12
C ASN A 5 -19.81 -14.54 -15.05
N LEU A 6 -18.66 -14.99 -14.55
CA LEU A 6 -17.65 -14.15 -13.92
C LEU A 6 -17.06 -13.28 -15.03
N ALA A 7 -17.90 -12.38 -15.56
CA ALA A 7 -17.42 -11.24 -16.31
C ALA A 7 -16.47 -10.53 -15.36
N ARG A 8 -15.19 -10.60 -15.71
CA ARG A 8 -14.10 -9.77 -15.23
C ARG A 8 -14.61 -8.33 -15.21
N ALA A 9 -15.16 -7.89 -14.08
CA ALA A 9 -15.47 -6.50 -13.85
C ALA A 9 -14.11 -5.81 -13.81
N SER A 10 -13.60 -5.39 -14.97
CA SER A 10 -12.60 -4.35 -15.02
C SER A 10 -13.30 -3.11 -14.48
N LEU A 11 -13.25 -2.95 -13.16
CA LEU A 11 -13.57 -1.70 -12.52
C LEU A 11 -12.77 -0.61 -13.27
N PRO A 12 -13.43 0.48 -13.67
CA PRO A 12 -12.76 1.51 -14.46
C PRO A 12 -11.51 1.97 -13.71
N PRO A 13 -10.38 2.26 -14.40
CA PRO A 13 -9.19 2.79 -13.76
C PRO A 13 -9.59 4.02 -12.96
N LEU A 14 -9.46 3.94 -11.64
CA LEU A 14 -9.85 5.02 -10.75
C LEU A 14 -8.71 6.04 -10.71
N ASP A 15 -9.07 7.31 -10.73
CA ASP A 15 -8.13 8.41 -10.56
C ASP A 15 -7.69 8.54 -9.09
N ARG A 16 -6.63 9.33 -8.86
CA ARG A 16 -6.07 9.51 -7.51
C ARG A 16 -7.09 9.98 -6.49
N ASN A 17 -8.01 10.88 -6.84
CA ASN A 17 -9.00 11.42 -5.90
C ASN A 17 -10.07 10.39 -5.53
N SER A 18 -10.38 9.49 -6.45
CA SER A 18 -11.29 8.37 -6.17
C SER A 18 -10.72 7.42 -5.12
N PHE A 19 -9.41 7.13 -5.13
CA PHE A 19 -8.79 6.36 -4.04
C PHE A 19 -8.90 7.08 -2.70
N LEU A 20 -8.72 8.41 -2.66
CA LEU A 20 -8.83 9.19 -1.42
C LEU A 20 -10.23 9.06 -0.80
N ARG A 21 -11.27 9.23 -1.62
CA ARG A 21 -12.66 9.09 -1.16
C ARG A 21 -12.94 7.69 -0.62
N LEU A 22 -12.42 6.65 -1.28
CA LEU A 22 -12.57 5.26 -0.81
C LEU A 22 -11.84 5.03 0.52
N LEU A 23 -10.64 5.59 0.69
CA LEU A 23 -9.85 5.50 1.92
C LEU A 23 -10.49 6.25 3.09
N GLU A 24 -11.07 7.42 2.84
CA GLU A 24 -11.76 8.22 3.85
C GLU A 24 -13.09 7.59 4.29
N GLY A 25 -13.84 7.01 3.35
CA GLY A 25 -15.11 6.33 3.62
C GLY A 25 -14.98 4.88 4.10
N SER A 26 -13.77 4.35 4.21
CA SER A 26 -13.54 2.97 4.66
C SER A 26 -13.80 2.83 6.16
N ALA A 27 -14.73 1.94 6.52
CA ALA A 27 -15.07 1.54 7.87
C ALA A 27 -14.56 0.13 8.23
N ALA A 28 -13.94 -0.58 7.28
CA ALA A 28 -13.40 -1.92 7.49
C ALA A 28 -12.14 -2.19 6.67
N VAL A 29 -11.29 -3.10 7.17
CA VAL A 29 -10.07 -3.57 6.48
C VAL A 29 -10.37 -4.21 5.13
N SER A 30 -11.54 -4.84 4.98
CA SER A 30 -12.00 -5.40 3.70
C SER A 30 -12.17 -4.34 2.60
N GLN A 31 -12.63 -3.15 2.94
CA GLN A 31 -12.77 -2.02 2.00
C GLN A 31 -11.41 -1.42 1.64
N LEU A 32 -10.48 -1.39 2.59
CA LEU A 32 -9.08 -1.03 2.33
C LEU A 32 -8.42 -2.04 1.38
N ALA A 33 -8.72 -3.34 1.53
CA ALA A 33 -8.24 -4.37 0.63
C ALA A 33 -8.81 -4.25 -0.79
N GLN A 34 -10.08 -3.88 -0.92
CA GLN A 34 -10.69 -3.56 -2.22
C GLN A 34 -10.01 -2.34 -2.86
N THR A 35 -9.77 -1.29 -2.07
CA THR A 35 -9.06 -0.09 -2.52
C THR A 35 -7.64 -0.40 -2.97
N HIS A 36 -6.93 -1.27 -2.24
CA HIS A 36 -5.62 -1.78 -2.62
C HIS A 36 -5.66 -2.49 -3.99
N ALA A 37 -6.64 -3.38 -4.20
CA ALA A 37 -6.81 -4.05 -5.49
C ALA A 37 -7.08 -3.05 -6.61
N GLN A 38 -7.86 -1.99 -6.36
CA GLN A 38 -8.11 -0.92 -7.34
C GLN A 38 -6.85 -0.13 -7.68
N ILE A 39 -6.00 0.18 -6.70
CA ILE A 39 -4.70 0.83 -6.91
C ILE A 39 -3.83 -0.02 -7.83
N ILE A 40 -3.79 -1.35 -7.61
CA ILE A 40 -3.00 -2.27 -8.44
C ILE A 40 -3.55 -2.32 -9.87
N VAL A 41 -4.86 -2.56 -10.04
CA VAL A 41 -5.49 -2.71 -11.35
C VAL A 41 -5.41 -1.41 -12.16
N SER A 42 -5.43 -0.26 -11.49
CA SER A 42 -5.30 1.05 -12.12
C SER A 42 -3.85 1.48 -12.39
N GLY A 43 -2.86 0.66 -12.02
CA GLY A 43 -1.43 0.92 -12.29
C GLY A 43 -0.71 1.81 -11.27
N TYR A 44 -1.38 2.23 -10.19
CA TYR A 44 -0.85 3.15 -9.17
C TYR A 44 -0.09 2.45 -8.03
N LYS A 45 0.27 1.17 -8.19
CA LYS A 45 0.93 0.37 -7.12
C LYS A 45 2.29 0.91 -6.67
N ASN A 46 2.97 1.69 -7.52
CA ASN A 46 4.26 2.30 -7.22
C ASN A 46 4.12 3.80 -6.90
N ASP A 47 2.91 4.36 -6.93
CA ASP A 47 2.69 5.77 -6.63
C ASP A 47 2.67 6.01 -5.12
N ILE A 48 3.56 6.89 -4.67
CA ILE A 48 3.75 7.22 -3.25
C ILE A 48 2.45 7.71 -2.60
N SER A 49 1.69 8.54 -3.30
CA SER A 49 0.50 9.19 -2.72
C SER A 49 -0.61 8.21 -2.30
N PRO A 50 -1.18 7.39 -3.21
CA PRO A 50 -2.22 6.42 -2.83
C PRO A 50 -1.70 5.32 -1.90
N VAL A 51 -0.46 4.86 -2.10
CA VAL A 51 0.16 3.78 -1.30
C VAL A 51 0.39 4.23 0.15
N THR A 52 0.95 5.42 0.36
CA THR A 52 1.22 5.94 1.73
C THR A 52 -0.07 6.18 2.50
N LYS A 53 -1.08 6.74 1.84
CA LYS A 53 -2.39 6.99 2.49
C LYS A 53 -3.10 5.69 2.84
N LEU A 54 -3.02 4.67 1.99
CA LEU A 54 -3.55 3.35 2.29
C LEU A 54 -2.81 2.71 3.47
N ILE A 55 -1.48 2.82 3.55
CA ILE A 55 -0.70 2.35 4.70
C ILE A 55 -1.13 3.05 5.99
N HIS A 56 -1.25 4.39 5.98
CA HIS A 56 -1.71 5.13 7.16
C HIS A 56 -3.11 4.67 7.59
N LYS A 57 -4.05 4.50 6.66
CA LYS A 57 -5.37 3.98 6.98
C LYS A 57 -5.32 2.56 7.53
N LEU A 58 -4.53 1.66 6.96
CA LEU A 58 -4.36 0.32 7.51
C LEU A 58 -3.82 0.36 8.95
N CYS A 59 -2.97 1.33 9.27
CA CYS A 59 -2.49 1.54 10.63
C CYS A 59 -3.56 2.09 11.58
N ASP A 60 -4.40 3.04 11.14
CA ASP A 60 -5.58 3.50 11.90
C ASP A 60 -6.47 2.31 12.30
N PHE A 61 -6.59 1.33 11.40
CA PHE A 61 -7.35 0.08 11.59
C PHE A 61 -6.58 -1.02 12.34
N LYS A 62 -5.38 -0.72 12.86
CA LYS A 62 -4.47 -1.70 13.52
C LYS A 62 -4.09 -2.90 12.63
N ALA A 63 -4.27 -2.78 11.32
CA ALA A 63 -3.94 -3.80 10.32
C ALA A 63 -2.47 -3.70 9.86
N VAL A 64 -1.54 -3.59 10.81
CA VAL A 64 -0.10 -3.35 10.55
C VAL A 64 0.51 -4.49 9.73
N ALA A 65 0.07 -5.74 9.96
CA ALA A 65 0.52 -6.89 9.17
C ALA A 65 0.15 -6.76 7.68
N TYR A 66 -1.06 -6.26 7.38
CA TYR A 66 -1.46 -5.96 6.01
C TYR A 66 -0.56 -4.88 5.44
N ALA A 67 -0.45 -3.74 6.14
CA ALA A 67 0.37 -2.62 5.67
C ALA A 67 1.80 -3.09 5.32
N ARG A 68 2.40 -3.95 6.16
CA ARG A 68 3.72 -4.54 5.92
C ARG A 68 3.75 -5.42 4.67
N ALA A 69 2.74 -6.28 4.49
CA ALA A 69 2.63 -7.13 3.30
C ALA A 69 2.47 -6.30 2.02
N LEU A 70 1.69 -5.22 2.08
CA LEU A 70 1.52 -4.28 0.98
C LEU A 70 2.86 -3.63 0.60
N PHE A 71 3.62 -3.16 1.59
CA PHE A 71 4.95 -2.62 1.37
C PHE A 71 5.88 -3.62 0.66
N LEU A 72 5.91 -4.87 1.14
CA LEU A 72 6.74 -5.94 0.55
C LEU A 72 6.26 -6.38 -0.84
N SER A 73 5.01 -6.06 -1.21
CA SER A 73 4.44 -6.40 -2.52
C SER A 73 4.85 -5.45 -3.64
N VAL A 74 5.45 -4.29 -3.32
CA VAL A 74 5.88 -3.29 -4.31
C VAL A 74 7.16 -3.78 -4.99
N PRO A 75 7.15 -4.14 -6.29
CA PRO A 75 8.34 -4.60 -6.98
C PRO A 75 9.21 -3.40 -7.37
N LYS A 76 10.49 -3.42 -6.96
CA LYS A 76 11.48 -2.34 -7.17
C LYS A 76 10.99 -0.97 -6.67
N PRO A 77 10.70 -0.81 -5.37
CA PRO A 77 10.33 0.50 -4.85
C PRO A 77 11.53 1.43 -4.97
N ASP A 78 11.30 2.68 -5.37
CA ASP A 78 12.37 3.67 -5.37
C ASP A 78 12.78 3.98 -3.90
N LEU A 79 14.03 4.39 -3.70
CA LEU A 79 14.56 4.67 -2.36
C LEU A 79 13.76 5.77 -1.63
N PHE A 80 13.20 6.71 -2.39
CA PHE A 80 12.40 7.80 -1.86
C PHE A 80 11.05 7.32 -1.32
N LEU A 81 10.32 6.48 -2.07
CA LEU A 81 9.12 5.76 -1.67
C LEU A 81 9.40 4.94 -0.40
N PHE A 82 10.49 4.18 -0.36
CA PHE A 82 10.91 3.46 0.84
C PHE A 82 11.04 4.37 2.08
N ASN A 83 11.76 5.48 1.95
CA ASN A 83 11.98 6.44 3.04
C ASN A 83 10.68 7.12 3.51
N VAL A 84 9.75 7.39 2.58
CA VAL A 84 8.43 7.92 2.91
C VAL A 84 7.61 6.86 3.64
N LEU A 85 7.61 5.62 3.17
CA LEU A 85 6.84 4.54 3.77
C LEU A 85 7.38 4.15 5.16
N ILE A 86 8.69 4.05 5.37
CA ILE A 86 9.29 3.79 6.68
C ILE A 86 8.88 4.87 7.70
N ARG A 87 8.85 6.14 7.27
CA ARG A 87 8.34 7.24 8.09
C ARG A 87 6.85 7.12 8.38
N GLY A 88 6.05 6.72 7.38
CA GLY A 88 4.63 6.42 7.57
C GLY A 88 4.37 5.31 8.60
N PHE A 89 5.20 4.26 8.58
CA PHE A 89 5.13 3.18 9.58
C PHE A 89 5.52 3.62 10.99
N SER A 90 6.36 4.65 11.13
CA SER A 90 6.69 5.23 12.44
C SER A 90 5.44 5.78 13.16
N GLY A 91 4.44 6.24 12.41
CA GLY A 91 3.16 6.70 12.95
C GLY A 91 2.21 5.58 13.36
N CYS A 92 2.49 4.33 12.96
CA CYS A 92 1.61 3.17 13.19
C CYS A 92 1.75 2.53 14.58
N GLY A 93 2.55 3.13 15.48
CA GLY A 93 2.79 2.59 16.82
C GLY A 93 3.56 1.27 16.87
N SER A 94 4.19 0.86 15.75
CA SER A 94 4.98 -0.38 15.65
C SER A 94 6.40 -0.08 15.18
N PRO A 95 7.30 0.38 16.06
CA PRO A 95 8.69 0.66 15.70
C PRO A 95 9.41 -0.60 15.18
N ALA A 96 9.04 -1.79 15.66
CA ALA A 96 9.55 -3.06 15.16
C ALA A 96 9.24 -3.29 13.67
N SER A 97 8.08 -2.84 13.20
CA SER A 97 7.74 -2.93 11.77
C SER A 97 8.61 -2.01 10.93
N SER A 98 8.84 -0.76 11.37
CA SER A 98 9.75 0.17 10.68
C SER A 98 11.18 -0.37 10.59
N VAL A 99 11.70 -0.96 11.69
CA VAL A 99 13.04 -1.57 11.71
C VAL A 99 13.11 -2.81 10.81
N SER A 100 12.09 -3.65 10.81
CA SER A 100 12.01 -4.82 9.92
C SER A 100 11.99 -4.41 8.44
N LEU A 101 11.32 -3.31 8.10
CA LEU A 101 11.31 -2.80 6.72
C LEU A 101 12.65 -2.17 6.34
N TYR A 102 13.30 -1.45 7.26
CA TYR A 102 14.65 -0.91 7.04
C TYR A 102 15.69 -2.01 6.86
N THR A 103 15.65 -3.06 7.67
CA THR A 103 16.55 -4.23 7.53
C THR A 103 16.31 -4.98 6.22
N HIS A 104 15.06 -5.08 5.76
CA HIS A 104 14.76 -5.61 4.43
C HIS A 104 15.39 -4.75 3.31
N LEU A 105 15.31 -3.42 3.43
CA LEU A 105 15.97 -2.48 2.50
C LEU A 105 17.50 -2.64 2.49
N LEU A 106 18.11 -2.90 3.65
CA LEU A 106 19.54 -3.20 3.73
C LEU A 106 19.89 -4.52 3.03
N GLY A 107 19.06 -5.55 3.18
CA GLY A 107 19.27 -6.86 2.54
C GLY A 107 19.19 -6.83 1.01
N ILE A 108 18.39 -5.93 0.43
CA ILE A 108 18.27 -5.76 -1.03
C ILE A 108 19.38 -4.88 -1.64
N GLY A 109 20.35 -4.40 -0.86
CA GLY A 109 21.48 -3.62 -1.36
C GLY A 109 21.13 -2.18 -1.78
N MET A 110 19.98 -1.64 -1.35
CA MET A 110 19.53 -0.28 -1.73
C MET A 110 20.04 0.84 -0.80
N TYR A 111 21.15 0.60 -0.09
CA TYR A 111 21.84 1.63 0.68
C TYR A 111 22.93 2.26 -0.19
N SER A 112 22.79 3.56 -0.46
CA SER A 112 23.76 4.44 -1.12
C SER A 112 23.54 4.68 -2.62
N THR A 113 22.77 5.72 -2.91
CA THR A 113 23.26 6.72 -3.86
C THR A 113 23.69 7.92 -3.06
N LYS A 114 25.02 8.11 -2.94
CA LYS A 114 25.57 9.45 -2.81
C LYS A 114 25.11 10.25 -4.03
N GLN A 115 24.30 11.29 -3.83
CA GLN A 115 24.59 12.65 -4.29
C GLN A 115 23.62 13.64 -3.66
#